data_AF-A0ABD1QY68-F1
#
_entry.id   AF-A0ABD1QY68-F1
#
_cell.length_a   1.000
_cell.length_b   1.000
_cell.length_c   1.000
_cell.angle_alpha   90.00
_cell.angle_beta   90.00
_cell.angle_gamma   90.00
#
_symmetry.space_group_name_H-M   'P 1'
#
loop_
_entity.id
_entity.type
_entity.pdbx_description
1 polymer ?
#
loop_
_entity_poly.entity_id
_entity_poly.type
_entity_poly.pdbx_seq_one_letter_code
_entity_poly.pdbx_strand_id
1 'polypeptide(L)'
;MLDTMGDGRTSLSPYDTAWIALVRNLHGLDLPQFPSSLQWTANNQLLDGSWGDEHFFLAYDRLLNTLACLVAMKSWKVHAQKIQKEGWQFNLDALIPWGAVLNEAENLLLIEKFGWCRSKSTRLGSGTLFPAPD
;
A
#
# COMPACT_ATOMS: atom_id res chain seq x y z
N MET A 1 -17.95 -17.16 -23.42
CA MET A 1 -16.73 -16.41 -23.09
C MET A 1 -16.73 -14.99 -23.67
N LEU A 2 -17.14 -14.80 -24.93
CA LEU A 2 -17.22 -13.47 -25.57
C LEU A 2 -18.25 -12.52 -24.92
N ASP A 3 -19.39 -13.02 -24.43
CA ASP A 3 -20.43 -12.23 -23.75
C ASP A 3 -20.00 -11.59 -22.40
N THR A 4 -18.80 -11.89 -21.94
CA THR A 4 -18.23 -11.31 -20.70
C THR A 4 -16.98 -10.47 -20.96
N MET A 5 -16.66 -10.17 -22.22
CA MET A 5 -15.62 -9.21 -22.59
C MET A 5 -16.13 -7.77 -22.38
N GLY A 6 -16.24 -7.38 -21.11
CA GLY A 6 -16.39 -5.98 -20.69
C GLY A 6 -15.00 -5.36 -20.46
N ASP A 7 -14.81 -4.73 -19.31
CA ASP A 7 -13.63 -3.93 -18.92
C ASP A 7 -12.30 -4.69 -18.76
N GLY A 8 -12.22 -5.95 -19.22
CA GLY A 8 -11.08 -6.83 -19.01
C GLY A 8 -11.13 -7.56 -17.67
N ARG A 9 -10.69 -8.82 -17.64
CA ARG A 9 -10.51 -9.59 -16.40
C ARG A 9 -9.02 -9.63 -16.06
N THR A 10 -8.63 -8.87 -15.05
CA THR A 10 -7.26 -8.87 -14.51
C THR A 10 -7.29 -9.23 -13.03
N SER A 11 -6.23 -9.86 -12.54
CA SER A 11 -6.06 -10.07 -11.09
C SER A 11 -5.95 -8.72 -10.37
N LEU A 12 -6.42 -8.68 -9.12
CA LEU A 12 -6.28 -7.51 -8.27
C LEU A 12 -4.82 -7.34 -7.87
N SER A 13 -4.28 -6.15 -8.07
CA SER A 13 -2.93 -5.76 -7.68
C SER A 13 -2.92 -5.29 -6.22
N PRO A 14 -2.24 -5.97 -5.29
CA PRO A 14 -2.15 -5.53 -3.90
C PRO A 14 -1.49 -4.16 -3.77
N TYR A 15 -0.48 -3.87 -4.59
CA TYR A 15 0.20 -2.58 -4.66
C TYR A 15 -0.77 -1.43 -4.94
N ASP A 16 -1.55 -1.54 -6.03
CA ASP A 16 -2.49 -0.49 -6.42
C ASP A 16 -3.61 -0.33 -5.38
N THR A 17 -4.08 -1.46 -4.84
CA THR A 17 -5.12 -1.46 -3.80
C THR A 17 -4.65 -0.79 -2.52
N ALA A 18 -3.38 -1.00 -2.13
CA ALA A 18 -2.78 -0.35 -0.97
C ALA A 18 -2.64 1.16 -1.16
N TRP A 19 -2.30 1.61 -2.37
CA TRP A 19 -2.29 3.04 -2.70
C TRP A 19 -3.68 3.67 -2.61
N ILE A 20 -4.70 3.01 -3.14
CA ILE A 20 -6.09 3.46 -3.02
C ILE A 20 -6.51 3.52 -1.55
N ALA A 21 -6.11 2.53 -0.75
CA ALA A 21 -6.40 2.50 0.69
C ALA A 21 -5.79 3.70 1.44
N LEU A 22 -4.70 4.30 0.97
CA LEU A 22 -4.06 5.47 1.59
C LEU A 22 -4.80 6.79 1.35
N VAL A 23 -5.73 6.84 0.40
CA VAL A 23 -6.49 8.05 0.04
C VAL A 23 -7.35 8.48 1.23
N ARG A 24 -7.18 9.74 1.66
CA ARG A 24 -7.94 10.30 2.78
C ARG A 24 -9.31 10.79 2.34
N ASN A 25 -10.22 10.77 3.29
CA ASN A 25 -11.53 11.37 3.12
C ASN A 25 -11.43 12.85 2.71
N LEU A 26 -12.20 13.24 1.69
CA LEU A 26 -12.23 14.61 1.17
C LEU A 26 -12.73 15.65 2.19
N HIS A 27 -13.50 15.22 3.19
CA HIS A 27 -14.03 16.06 4.26
C HIS A 27 -13.04 16.30 5.41
N GLY A 28 -11.77 15.90 5.25
CA GLY A 28 -10.72 16.15 6.24
C GLY A 28 -10.81 15.28 7.51
N LEU A 29 -11.70 14.30 7.52
CA LEU A 29 -11.73 13.26 8.56
C LEU A 29 -10.49 12.37 8.41
N ASP A 30 -9.89 11.96 9.53
CA ASP A 30 -8.76 11.02 9.54
C ASP A 30 -9.24 9.58 9.32
N LEU A 31 -9.92 9.38 8.19
CA LEU A 31 -10.51 8.12 7.75
C LEU A 31 -10.19 7.86 6.27
N PRO A 32 -10.06 6.59 5.85
CA PRO A 32 -9.86 6.26 4.45
C PRO A 32 -11.09 6.65 3.62
N GLN A 33 -10.87 7.24 2.44
CA GLN A 33 -11.94 7.50 1.47
C GLN A 33 -12.54 6.19 0.95
N PHE A 34 -11.72 5.13 0.88
CA PHE A 34 -12.11 3.80 0.40
C PHE A 34 -11.81 2.74 1.47
N PRO A 35 -12.68 2.58 2.48
CA PRO A 35 -12.48 1.59 3.55
C PRO A 35 -12.41 0.14 3.04
N SER A 36 -13.10 -0.16 1.94
CA SER A 36 -13.10 -1.49 1.31
C SER A 36 -11.71 -1.90 0.81
N SER A 37 -10.93 -0.97 0.25
CA SER A 37 -9.55 -1.24 -0.18
C SER A 37 -8.63 -1.55 0.99
N LEU A 38 -8.82 -0.85 2.11
CA LEU A 38 -8.07 -1.12 3.34
C LEU A 38 -8.45 -2.47 3.95
N GLN A 39 -9.73 -2.81 3.96
CA GLN A 39 -10.22 -4.11 4.42
C GLN A 39 -9.74 -5.25 3.53
N TRP A 40 -9.76 -5.07 2.20
CA TRP A 40 -9.21 -6.04 1.26
C TRP A 40 -7.73 -6.28 1.54
N THR A 41 -6.96 -5.21 1.75
CA THR A 41 -5.53 -5.32 2.11
C THR A 41 -5.34 -6.18 3.36
N ALA A 42 -6.13 -5.97 4.41
CA ALA A 42 -6.02 -6.76 5.64
C ALA A 42 -6.43 -8.24 5.46
N ASN A 43 -7.34 -8.54 4.53
CA ASN A 43 -7.89 -9.87 4.33
C ASN A 43 -7.14 -10.73 3.29
N ASN A 44 -6.25 -10.14 2.50
CA ASN A 44 -5.57 -10.82 1.39
C ASN A 44 -4.06 -11.01 1.64
N GLN A 45 -3.66 -11.13 2.90
CA GLN A 45 -2.30 -11.57 3.25
C GLN A 45 -2.14 -13.06 2.95
N LEU A 46 -1.01 -13.43 2.34
CA LEU A 46 -0.64 -14.81 2.08
C LEU A 46 -0.11 -15.50 3.36
N LEU A 47 -0.05 -16.82 3.34
CA LEU A 47 0.38 -17.62 4.50
C LEU A 47 1.84 -17.36 4.94
N ASP A 48 2.68 -16.87 4.03
CA ASP A 48 4.06 -16.48 4.28
C ASP A 48 4.19 -15.05 4.85
N GLY A 49 3.06 -14.37 5.07
CA GLY A 49 3.00 -12.99 5.53
C GLY A 49 3.11 -11.94 4.43
N SER A 50 3.29 -12.34 3.17
CA SER A 50 3.45 -11.43 2.04
C SER A 50 2.12 -11.08 1.34
N TRP A 51 2.17 -10.15 0.39
CA TRP A 51 1.09 -9.86 -0.56
C TRP A 51 1.62 -10.01 -1.98
N GLY A 52 0.80 -10.56 -2.87
CA GLY A 52 1.14 -10.76 -4.28
C GLY A 52 0.31 -11.88 -4.88
N ASP A 53 0.72 -12.34 -6.06
CA ASP A 53 0.11 -13.52 -6.70
C ASP A 53 0.51 -14.80 -5.97
N GLU A 54 -0.46 -15.62 -5.55
CA GLU A 54 -0.21 -16.86 -4.81
C GLU A 54 0.42 -17.97 -5.67
N HIS A 55 0.21 -17.93 -6.99
CA HIS A 55 0.69 -18.93 -7.94
C HIS A 55 2.01 -18.53 -8.60
N PHE A 56 2.35 -17.24 -8.58
CA PHE A 56 3.57 -16.73 -9.20
C PHE A 56 4.43 -15.92 -8.22
N PHE A 57 5.63 -16.43 -7.95
CA PHE A 57 6.57 -15.78 -7.03
C PHE A 57 7.65 -15.03 -7.82
N LEU A 58 7.61 -13.69 -7.73
CA LEU A 58 8.72 -12.81 -8.09
C LEU A 58 9.13 -11.99 -6.87
N ALA A 59 10.40 -12.08 -6.47
CA ALA A 59 10.89 -11.44 -5.25
C ALA A 59 10.63 -9.92 -5.23
N TYR A 60 10.86 -9.22 -6.35
CA TYR A 60 10.62 -7.78 -6.45
C TYR A 60 9.15 -7.41 -6.33
N ASP A 61 8.26 -8.16 -7.01
CA ASP A 61 6.82 -7.95 -6.95
C ASP A 61 6.31 -8.19 -5.52
N ARG A 62 6.75 -9.30 -4.91
CA ARG A 62 6.31 -9.68 -3.58
C ARG A 62 6.77 -8.70 -2.51
N LEU A 63 8.00 -8.19 -2.62
CA LEU A 63 8.52 -7.14 -1.75
C LEU A 63 7.71 -5.83 -1.90
N LEU A 64 7.46 -5.38 -3.13
CA LEU A 64 6.74 -4.13 -3.40
C LEU A 64 5.29 -4.17 -2.90
N ASN A 65 4.58 -5.24 -3.23
CA ASN A 65 3.21 -5.48 -2.78
C ASN A 65 3.14 -5.50 -1.25
N THR A 66 4.02 -6.27 -0.61
CA THR A 66 4.06 -6.42 0.86
C THR A 66 4.37 -5.09 1.56
N LEU A 67 5.36 -4.34 1.08
CA LEU A 67 5.69 -3.00 1.61
C LEU A 67 4.51 -2.03 1.49
N ALA A 68 3.86 -1.96 0.32
CA ALA A 68 2.73 -1.06 0.10
C ALA A 68 1.56 -1.36 1.05
N CYS A 69 1.19 -2.64 1.19
CA CYS A 69 0.11 -3.08 2.07
C CYS A 69 0.40 -2.77 3.54
N LEU A 70 1.64 -2.96 4.00
CA LEU A 70 2.06 -2.69 5.37
C LEU A 70 2.09 -1.20 5.69
N VAL A 71 2.56 -0.37 4.75
CA VAL A 71 2.45 1.09 4.86
C VAL A 71 1.00 1.51 4.95
N ALA A 72 0.10 0.97 4.11
CA ALA A 72 -1.33 1.29 4.15
C ALA A 72 -1.96 0.97 5.51
N MET A 73 -1.74 -0.25 6.03
CA MET A 73 -2.28 -0.67 7.32
C MET A 73 -1.71 0.14 8.50
N LYS A 74 -0.41 0.39 8.51
CA LYS A 74 0.25 1.20 9.56
C LYS A 74 -0.25 2.64 9.56
N SER A 75 -0.49 3.20 8.36
CA SER A 75 -0.96 4.58 8.20
C SER A 75 -2.39 4.81 8.72
N TRP A 76 -3.19 3.76 8.89
CA TRP A 76 -4.54 3.83 9.46
C TRP A 76 -4.65 3.19 10.85
N LYS A 77 -3.51 2.80 11.44
CA LYS A 77 -3.43 2.14 12.76
C LYS A 77 -4.37 0.93 12.87
N VAL A 78 -4.61 0.23 11.76
CA VAL A 78 -5.43 -1.00 11.77
C VAL A 78 -4.68 -2.04 12.59
N HIS A 79 -5.24 -2.40 13.75
CA HIS A 79 -4.61 -3.25 14.75
C HIS A 79 -4.57 -4.73 14.32
N ALA A 80 -3.70 -5.03 13.36
CA ALA A 80 -3.33 -6.38 13.03
C ALA A 80 -1.83 -6.56 13.31
N GLN A 81 -1.42 -6.43 14.57
CA GLN A 81 -0.02 -6.55 14.98
C GLN A 81 0.64 -7.84 14.46
N LYS A 82 -0.12 -8.94 14.42
CA LYS A 82 0.32 -10.21 13.85
C LYS A 82 0.63 -10.08 12.34
N ILE A 83 -0.33 -9.57 11.56
CA ILE A 83 -0.21 -9.33 10.12
C ILE A 83 1.00 -8.43 9.82
N GLN A 84 1.16 -7.35 10.59
CA GLN A 84 2.29 -6.43 10.42
C GLN A 84 3.64 -7.07 10.74
N LYS A 85 3.70 -7.87 11.80
CA LYS A 85 4.91 -8.58 12.19
C LYS A 85 5.33 -9.60 11.13
N GLU A 86 4.39 -10.41 10.65
CA GLU A 86 4.64 -11.44 9.63
C GLU A 86 5.09 -10.83 8.31
N GLY A 87 4.45 -9.74 7.87
CA GLY A 87 4.85 -9.05 6.65
C GLY A 87 6.22 -8.34 6.75
N TRP A 88 6.56 -7.76 7.91
CA TRP A 88 7.91 -7.25 8.16
C TRP A 88 8.95 -8.36 8.23
N GLN A 89 8.62 -9.50 8.84
CA GLN A 89 9.51 -10.65 8.85
C GLN A 89 9.80 -11.13 7.43
N PHE A 90 8.76 -11.29 6.60
CA PHE A 90 8.92 -11.64 5.19
C PHE A 90 9.84 -10.67 4.45
N ASN A 91 9.62 -9.36 4.59
CA ASN A 91 10.45 -8.36 3.91
C ASN A 91 11.91 -8.40 4.37
N LEU A 92 12.15 -8.60 5.68
CA LEU A 92 13.51 -8.74 6.20
C LEU A 92 14.19 -9.98 5.61
N ASP A 93 13.50 -11.12 5.61
CA ASP A 93 14.02 -12.37 5.06
C ASP A 93 14.30 -12.26 3.55
N ALA A 94 13.46 -11.51 2.81
CA ALA A 94 13.64 -11.26 1.39
C ALA A 94 14.80 -10.31 1.07
N LEU A 95 15.15 -9.39 1.98
CA LEU A 95 16.16 -8.34 1.77
C LEU A 95 17.54 -8.67 2.33
N ILE A 96 17.63 -9.51 3.35
CA ILE A 96 18.91 -9.97 3.93
C ILE A 96 19.88 -10.52 2.86
N PRO A 97 19.45 -11.35 1.89
CA PRO A 97 20.33 -11.83 0.82
C PRO A 97 20.94 -10.73 -0.06
N TRP A 98 20.30 -9.55 -0.10
CA TRP A 98 20.72 -8.39 -0.88
C TRP A 98 21.55 -7.39 -0.05
N GLY A 99 21.85 -7.71 1.22
CA GLY A 99 22.58 -6.83 2.13
C GLY A 99 21.80 -5.60 2.58
N ALA A 100 20.49 -5.56 2.35
CA ALA A 100 19.63 -4.46 2.74
C ALA A 100 19.07 -4.67 4.16
N VAL A 101 19.30 -3.71 5.05
CA VAL A 101 18.74 -3.70 6.40
C VAL A 101 17.75 -2.55 6.49
N LEU A 102 16.47 -2.82 6.20
CA LEU A 102 15.41 -1.85 6.47
C LEU A 102 15.25 -1.71 7.98
N ASN A 103 15.88 -0.70 8.54
CA ASN A 103 15.72 -0.35 9.94
C ASN A 103 14.37 0.36 10.17
N GLU A 104 13.95 0.45 11.44
CA GLU A 104 12.67 1.08 11.79
C GLU A 104 12.59 2.55 11.31
N ALA A 105 13.72 3.25 11.22
CA ALA A 105 13.81 4.62 10.71
C ALA A 105 13.60 4.72 9.19
N GLU A 106 14.12 3.78 8.40
CA GLU A 106 13.86 3.68 6.95
C GLU A 106 12.40 3.32 6.67
N ASN A 107 11.80 2.47 7.50
CA ASN A 107 10.37 2.22 7.48
C ASN A 107 9.55 3.48 7.82
N LEU A 108 10.01 4.30 8.76
CA LEU A 108 9.39 5.60 9.06
C LEU A 108 9.56 6.60 7.91
N LEU A 109 10.71 6.62 7.23
CA LEU A 109 10.96 7.43 6.04
C LEU A 109 10.09 7.01 4.85
N LEU A 110 9.86 5.71 4.65
CA LEU A 110 8.90 5.22 3.67
C LEU A 110 7.50 5.75 4.02
N ILE A 111 7.03 5.53 5.25
CA ILE A 111 5.74 6.05 5.71
C ILE A 111 5.67 7.58 5.59
N GLU A 112 6.75 8.31 5.81
CA GLU A 112 6.81 9.76 5.65
C GLU A 112 6.73 10.17 4.17
N LYS A 113 7.44 9.48 3.26
CA LYS A 113 7.35 9.70 1.81
C LYS A 113 5.96 9.35 1.26
N PHE A 114 5.38 8.24 1.68
CA PHE A 114 3.99 7.88 1.37
C PHE A 114 3.00 8.85 2.05
N GLY A 115 3.34 9.31 3.25
CA GLY A 115 2.63 10.33 4.02
C GLY A 115 2.67 11.72 3.39
N TRP A 116 3.73 12.05 2.66
CA TRP A 116 3.84 13.25 1.83
C TRP A 116 2.86 13.19 0.65
N CYS A 117 2.74 12.04 -0.01
CA CYS A 117 1.68 11.77 -0.99
C CYS A 117 0.29 11.99 -0.38
N ARG A 118 0.07 11.44 0.82
CA ARG A 118 -1.14 11.65 1.63
C ARG A 118 -1.40 13.13 1.98
N SER A 119 -0.37 13.94 2.16
CA SER A 119 -0.45 15.38 2.52
C SER A 119 -0.79 16.30 1.33
N LYS A 120 -0.35 15.96 0.11
CA LYS A 120 -0.66 16.79 -1.08
C LYS A 120 -2.07 16.57 -1.63
N SER A 121 -2.68 15.39 -1.44
CA SER A 121 -4.05 15.13 -1.93
C SER A 121 -5.11 16.04 -1.31
N THR A 122 -4.92 16.51 -0.08
CA THR A 122 -5.85 17.44 0.60
C THR A 122 -5.77 18.87 0.05
N ARG A 123 -4.69 19.24 -0.64
CA ARG A 123 -4.49 20.60 -1.18
C ARG A 123 -5.03 20.81 -2.59
N LEU A 124 -5.44 19.75 -3.29
CA LEU A 124 -6.05 19.87 -4.62
C LEU A 124 -7.57 20.14 -4.56
N GLY A 125 -8.17 20.14 -3.36
CA GLY A 125 -9.60 20.45 -3.15
C GLY A 125 -9.90 21.89 -2.70
N SER A 126 -8.90 22.69 -2.34
CA SER A 126 -9.07 24.11 -2.01
C SER A 126 -8.19 24.93 -2.96
N GLY A 127 -8.81 25.47 -4.01
CA GLY A 127 -8.12 26.03 -5.16
C GLY A 127 -6.97 27.00 -4.85
N THR A 128 -5.83 26.74 -5.48
CA THR A 128 -5.11 27.70 -6.31
C THR A 128 -4.46 26.90 -7.43
N LEU A 129 -4.76 27.27 -8.68
CA LEU A 129 -3.99 26.83 -9.84
C LEU A 129 -2.51 27.17 -9.59
N PHE A 130 -1.63 26.25 -9.99
CA PHE A 130 -0.20 26.46 -10.09
C PHE A 130 0.12 27.88 -10.57
N PRO A 131 1.02 28.65 -9.92
CA PRO A 131 1.54 29.86 -10.54
C PRO A 131 2.30 29.44 -11.82
N ALA A 132 1.95 30.07 -12.94
CA ALA A 132 2.69 29.92 -14.18
C ALA A 132 4.15 30.36 -13.96
N PRO A 133 5.13 29.68 -14.56
CA PRO A 133 6.52 30.13 -14.51
C PRO A 133 6.70 31.41 -15.33
N ASP A 134 7.50 32.33 -14.80
CA ASP A 134 7.92 33.58 -15.43
C ASP A 134 8.73 33.36 -16.71
#